data_AF-A0A9X3RDK6-F1
#
_entry.id   AF-A0A9X3RDK6-F1
#
_cell.length_a   1.000
_cell.length_b   1.000
_cell.length_c   1.000
_cell.angle_alpha   90.00
_cell.angle_beta   90.00
_cell.angle_gamma   90.00
#
_symmetry.space_group_name_H-M   'P 1'
#
loop_
_entity.id
_entity.type
_entity.pdbx_description
1 polymer ?
#
loop_
_entity_poly.entity_id
_entity_poly.type
_entity_poly.pdbx_seq_one_letter_code
_entity_poly.pdbx_strand_id
1 'polypeptide(L)'
;MKAIHFITISSAHALVFTIMLKFLFVFDYITWNPIRWTQKWQVFSAAHPFVKWILTFLVIFLVINITMGLFLLIKKMPAFATSIVVGLAIWILLEWSIYQDFSHISWNSIPIVASILIISRALAETIVYYDQEVYEDKRK
;
A
#
# COMPACT_ATOMS: atom_id res chain seq x y z
N MET A 1 -16.02 -0.68 -18.41
CA MET A 1 -16.49 -0.70 -16.99
C MET A 1 -15.47 -1.37 -16.06
N LYS A 2 -15.00 -2.60 -16.31
CA LYS A 2 -14.00 -3.31 -15.47
C LYS A 2 -12.75 -2.49 -15.10
N ALA A 3 -12.07 -1.89 -16.09
CA ALA A 3 -10.86 -1.09 -15.83
C ALA A 3 -11.12 0.17 -14.98
N ILE A 4 -12.29 0.79 -15.13
CA ILE A 4 -12.67 1.99 -14.36
C ILE A 4 -12.85 1.63 -12.89
N HIS A 5 -13.56 0.54 -12.58
CA HIS A 5 -13.69 0.07 -11.19
C HIS A 5 -12.35 -0.26 -10.56
N PHE A 6 -11.44 -0.91 -11.28
CA PHE A 6 -10.10 -1.22 -10.79
C PHE A 6 -9.32 0.07 -10.42
N ILE A 7 -9.37 1.09 -11.28
CA ILE A 7 -8.74 2.39 -11.03
C ILE A 7 -9.39 3.11 -9.85
N THR A 8 -10.71 3.12 -9.74
CA THR A 8 -11.42 3.75 -8.62
C THR A 8 -11.08 3.07 -7.29
N ILE A 9 -11.09 1.74 -7.26
CA ILE A 9 -10.76 0.93 -6.08
C ILE A 9 -9.32 1.19 -5.62
N SER A 10 -8.37 1.12 -6.55
CA SER A 10 -6.95 1.37 -6.25
C SER A 10 -6.72 2.81 -5.80
N SER A 11 -7.42 3.79 -6.38
CA SER A 11 -7.35 5.20 -5.96
C SER A 11 -7.86 5.40 -4.54
N ALA A 12 -8.99 4.77 -4.19
CA ALA A 12 -9.56 4.85 -2.85
C ALA A 12 -8.61 4.26 -1.79
N HIS A 13 -8.07 3.07 -2.04
CA HIS A 13 -7.10 2.45 -1.13
C HIS A 13 -5.81 3.27 -1.02
N ALA A 14 -5.33 3.85 -2.13
CA ALA A 14 -4.16 4.71 -2.12
C ALA A 14 -4.37 5.97 -1.29
N LEU A 15 -5.55 6.57 -1.40
CA LEU A 15 -5.91 7.75 -0.63
C LEU A 15 -5.96 7.42 0.87
N VAL A 16 -6.67 6.34 1.22
CA VAL A 16 -6.77 5.87 2.61
C VAL A 16 -5.38 5.58 3.19
N PHE A 17 -4.54 4.83 2.48
CA PHE A 17 -3.20 4.51 2.98
C PHE A 17 -2.29 5.74 3.09
N THR A 18 -2.40 6.69 2.15
CA THR A 18 -1.67 7.96 2.24
C THR A 18 -2.08 8.76 3.48
N ILE A 19 -3.39 8.78 3.79
CA ILE A 19 -3.91 9.42 5.01
C ILE A 19 -3.40 8.70 6.25
N MET A 20 -3.40 7.36 6.26
CA MET A 20 -2.84 6.57 7.36
C MET A 20 -1.36 6.87 7.58
N LEU A 21 -0.54 6.94 6.52
CA LEU A 21 0.87 7.31 6.64
C LEU A 21 1.05 8.73 7.19
N LYS A 22 0.24 9.68 6.73
CA LYS A 22 0.26 11.04 7.26
C LYS A 22 -0.12 11.08 8.74
N PHE A 23 -1.12 10.31 9.14
CA PHE A 23 -1.52 10.15 10.53
C PHE A 23 -0.37 9.57 11.36
N LEU A 24 0.21 8.44 10.93
CA LEU A 24 1.34 7.82 11.62
C LEU A 24 2.52 8.78 11.79
N PHE A 25 2.81 9.59 10.77
CA PHE A 25 3.87 10.59 10.83
C PHE A 25 3.56 11.75 11.78
N VAL A 26 2.36 12.32 11.70
CA VAL A 26 1.97 13.50 12.50
C VAL A 26 1.89 13.18 14.00
N PHE A 27 1.59 11.93 14.35
CA PHE A 27 1.53 11.46 15.73
C PHE A 27 2.81 10.72 16.19
N ASP A 28 3.92 10.87 15.46
CA ASP A 28 5.23 10.29 15.79
C ASP A 28 5.23 8.75 15.98
N TYR A 29 4.26 8.04 15.40
CA TYR A 29 4.22 6.57 15.38
C TYR A 29 5.25 5.96 14.42
N ILE A 30 5.78 6.76 13.50
CA ILE A 30 6.91 6.39 12.63
C ILE A 30 8.01 7.45 12.75
N THR A 31 9.26 7.01 12.81
CA THR A 31 10.42 7.89 13.00
C THR A 31 10.94 8.51 11.71
N TRP A 32 10.51 7.98 10.56
CA TRP A 32 10.90 8.46 9.24
C TRP A 32 9.80 9.32 8.62
N ASN A 33 10.21 10.26 7.75
CA ASN A 33 9.29 11.16 7.09
C ASN A 33 8.85 10.58 5.72
N PRO A 34 7.54 10.32 5.50
CA PRO A 34 7.05 9.69 4.27
C PRO A 34 7.27 10.45 2.98
N ILE A 35 7.53 11.75 3.04
CA ILE A 35 7.80 12.57 1.85
C ILE A 35 9.30 12.77 1.58
N ARG A 36 10.19 12.23 2.43
CA ARG A 36 11.65 12.47 2.33
C ARG A 36 12.31 11.74 1.15
N TRP A 37 11.64 10.74 0.57
CA TRP A 37 12.12 10.07 -0.66
C TRP A 37 12.29 11.04 -1.83
N THR A 38 11.49 12.13 -1.88
CA THR A 38 11.61 13.19 -2.90
C THR A 38 12.99 13.87 -2.87
N GLN A 39 13.59 13.99 -1.68
CA GLN A 39 14.94 14.51 -1.53
C GLN A 39 15.98 13.45 -1.87
N LYS A 40 15.78 12.20 -1.41
CA LYS A 40 16.69 11.07 -1.69
C LYS A 40 16.88 10.85 -3.19
N TRP A 41 15.82 11.00 -3.98
CA TRP A 41 15.85 10.80 -5.44
C TRP A 41 15.93 12.09 -6.25
N GLN A 42 16.09 13.25 -5.59
CA GLN A 42 16.11 14.58 -6.23
C GLN A 42 14.87 14.87 -7.10
N VAL A 43 13.74 14.24 -6.79
CA VAL A 43 12.46 14.42 -7.49
C VAL A 43 11.67 15.52 -6.81
N PHE A 44 11.54 16.70 -7.44
CA PHE A 44 10.83 17.85 -6.87
C PHE A 44 11.27 18.18 -5.43
N SER A 45 12.57 18.09 -5.16
CA SER A 45 13.14 18.19 -3.81
C SER A 45 12.86 19.52 -3.10
N ALA A 46 12.77 20.62 -3.86
CA ALA A 46 12.44 21.96 -3.38
C ALA A 46 10.93 22.28 -3.37
N ALA A 47 10.06 21.33 -3.75
CA ALA A 47 8.63 21.59 -3.81
C ALA A 47 7.99 21.71 -2.41
N HIS A 48 6.84 22.39 -2.38
CA HIS A 48 6.02 22.54 -1.17
C HIS A 48 5.60 21.16 -0.61
N PRO A 49 5.53 20.98 0.73
CA PRO A 49 5.18 19.69 1.33
C PRO A 49 3.89 19.06 0.80
N PHE A 50 2.89 19.88 0.48
CA PHE A 50 1.64 19.42 -0.14
C PHE A 50 1.87 18.69 -1.47
N VAL A 51 2.73 19.22 -2.34
CA VAL A 51 3.07 18.59 -3.62
C VAL A 51 3.78 17.26 -3.40
N LYS A 52 4.67 17.19 -2.40
CA LYS A 52 5.37 15.94 -2.05
C LYS A 52 4.41 14.87 -1.52
N TRP A 53 3.35 15.25 -0.82
CA TRP A 53 2.29 14.32 -0.41
C TRP A 53 1.47 13.82 -1.62
N ILE A 54 1.17 14.69 -2.60
CA ILE A 54 0.55 14.26 -3.86
C ILE A 54 1.44 13.26 -4.60
N LEU A 55 2.75 13.52 -4.69
CA LEU A 55 3.70 12.58 -5.29
C LEU A 55 3.73 11.25 -4.52
N THR A 56 3.69 11.30 -3.20
CA THR A 56 3.66 10.11 -2.34
C THR A 56 2.37 9.31 -2.56
N PHE A 57 1.23 9.97 -2.69
CA PHE A 57 -0.04 9.34 -3.10
C PHE A 57 0.11 8.63 -4.45
N LEU A 58 0.73 9.25 -5.45
CA LEU A 58 0.95 8.63 -6.76
C LEU A 58 1.85 7.39 -6.67
N VAL A 59 2.92 7.42 -5.87
CA VAL A 59 3.77 6.24 -5.65
C VAL A 59 2.99 5.12 -4.98
N ILE A 60 2.22 5.43 -3.93
CA ILE A 60 1.38 4.46 -3.22
C ILE A 60 0.33 3.87 -4.16
N PHE A 61 -0.28 4.70 -5.00
CA PHE A 61 -1.25 4.27 -6.00
C PHE A 61 -0.64 3.23 -6.95
N LEU A 62 0.58 3.46 -7.45
CA LEU A 62 1.28 2.48 -8.28
C LEU A 62 1.56 1.17 -7.53
N VAL A 63 2.04 1.26 -6.28
CA VAL A 63 2.28 0.07 -5.44
C VAL A 63 0.99 -0.73 -5.22
N ILE A 64 -0.14 -0.06 -4.98
CA ILE A 64 -1.44 -0.72 -4.80
C ILE A 64 -1.89 -1.40 -6.09
N ASN A 65 -1.72 -0.77 -7.26
CA ASN A 65 -2.04 -1.41 -8.54
C ASN A 65 -1.22 -2.68 -8.77
N ILE A 66 0.08 -2.64 -8.47
CA ILE A 66 0.96 -3.82 -8.54
C ILE A 66 0.48 -4.90 -7.57
N THR A 67 0.17 -4.52 -6.33
CA THR A 67 -0.30 -5.44 -5.28
C THR A 67 -1.63 -6.10 -5.63
N MET A 68 -2.58 -5.33 -6.17
CA MET A 68 -3.85 -5.86 -6.68
C MET A 68 -3.63 -6.83 -7.85
N GLY A 69 -2.71 -6.51 -8.76
CA GLY A 69 -2.30 -7.41 -9.84
C GLY A 69 -1.73 -8.73 -9.30
N LEU A 70 -0.88 -8.67 -8.27
CA LEU A 70 -0.35 -9.87 -7.61
C LEU A 70 -1.47 -10.71 -6.98
N PHE A 71 -2.42 -10.09 -6.28
CA PHE A 71 -3.56 -10.81 -5.69
C PHE A 71 -4.44 -11.49 -6.74
N LEU A 72 -4.61 -10.90 -7.93
CA LEU A 72 -5.33 -11.56 -9.02
C LEU A 72 -4.64 -12.85 -9.48
N LEU A 73 -3.30 -12.92 -9.46
CA LEU A 73 -2.54 -14.12 -9.83
C LEU A 73 -2.70 -15.24 -8.81
N ILE A 74 -2.83 -14.91 -7.52
CA ILE A 74 -2.92 -15.87 -6.40
C ILE A 74 -4.33 -16.00 -5.82
N LYS A 75 -5.36 -15.61 -6.58
CA LYS A 75 -6.77 -15.54 -6.13
C LYS A 75 -7.38 -16.84 -5.60
N LYS A 76 -6.79 -17.99 -5.92
CA LYS A 76 -7.24 -19.32 -5.42
C LYS A 76 -6.81 -19.59 -3.98
N MET A 77 -5.85 -18.83 -3.46
CA MET A 77 -5.38 -18.98 -2.09
C MET A 77 -6.28 -18.20 -1.13
N PRO A 78 -6.41 -18.64 0.14
CA PRO A 78 -7.18 -17.92 1.14
C PRO A 78 -6.69 -16.48 1.28
N ALA A 79 -7.60 -15.51 1.13
CA ALA A 79 -7.30 -14.08 1.20
C ALA A 79 -6.59 -13.68 2.51
N PHE A 80 -6.86 -14.39 3.61
CA PHE A 80 -6.18 -14.18 4.87
C PHE A 80 -4.68 -14.48 4.77
N ALA A 81 -4.32 -15.68 4.31
CA ALA A 81 -2.92 -16.10 4.20
C ALA A 81 -2.14 -15.24 3.19
N THR A 82 -2.74 -14.94 2.03
CA THR A 82 -2.09 -14.11 1.01
C THR A 82 -1.87 -12.69 1.49
N SER A 83 -2.84 -12.09 2.19
CA SER A 83 -2.70 -10.74 2.71
C SER A 83 -1.56 -10.59 3.71
N ILE A 84 -1.34 -11.60 4.56
CA ILE A 84 -0.23 -11.61 5.53
C ILE A 84 1.10 -11.71 4.78
N VAL A 85 1.24 -12.68 3.88
CA VAL A 85 2.50 -12.88 3.14
C VAL A 85 2.86 -11.66 2.31
N VAL A 86 1.91 -11.13 1.53
CA VAL A 86 2.12 -9.96 0.67
C VAL A 86 2.35 -8.70 1.51
N GLY A 87 1.59 -8.51 2.59
CA GLY A 87 1.77 -7.35 3.47
C GLY A 87 3.11 -7.33 4.17
N LEU A 88 3.58 -8.47 4.68
CA LEU A 88 4.92 -8.59 5.26
C LEU A 88 6.02 -8.35 4.22
N ALA A 89 5.86 -8.87 3.00
CA ALA A 89 6.80 -8.60 1.91
C ALA A 89 6.88 -7.11 1.57
N ILE A 90 5.74 -6.42 1.46
CA ILE A 90 5.67 -4.97 1.22
C ILE A 90 6.36 -4.21 2.36
N TRP A 91 6.10 -4.59 3.61
CA TRP A 91 6.75 -3.95 4.75
C TRP A 91 8.27 -4.13 4.73
N ILE A 92 8.77 -5.35 4.49
CA ILE A 92 10.22 -5.62 4.43
C ILE A 92 10.87 -4.78 3.32
N LEU A 93 10.24 -4.68 2.15
CA LEU A 93 10.72 -3.84 1.04
C LEU A 93 10.72 -2.35 1.39
N LEU A 94 9.69 -1.88 2.10
CA LEU A 94 9.61 -0.49 2.57
C LEU A 94 10.71 -0.19 3.59
N GLU A 95 10.88 -1.04 4.60
CA GLU A 95 11.89 -0.92 5.65
C GLU A 95 13.29 -0.85 5.03
N TRP A 96 13.58 -1.77 4.10
CA TRP A 96 14.84 -1.79 3.37
C TRP A 96 15.04 -0.55 2.49
N SER A 97 14.00 -0.05 1.84
CA SER A 97 14.06 1.18 1.03
C SER A 97 14.43 2.42 1.87
N ILE A 98 13.99 2.45 3.14
CA ILE A 98 14.24 3.55 4.08
C ILE A 98 15.63 3.44 4.70
N TYR A 99 15.89 2.34 5.41
CA TYR A 99 17.07 2.20 6.28
C TYR A 99 18.25 1.51 5.61
N GLN A 100 18.02 0.75 4.53
CA GLN A 100 19.01 -0.10 3.85
C GLN A 100 19.69 -1.11 4.79
N ASP A 101 19.09 -1.37 5.95
CA ASP A 101 19.61 -2.22 7.00
C ASP A 101 18.46 -2.97 7.70
N PHE A 102 18.57 -4.29 7.78
CA PHE A 102 17.57 -5.14 8.42
C PHE A 102 17.70 -5.18 9.94
N SER A 103 18.82 -4.73 10.53
CA SER A 103 18.94 -4.66 11.99
C SER A 103 18.09 -3.55 12.61
N HIS A 104 17.51 -2.66 11.78
CA HIS A 104 16.62 -1.60 12.22
C HIS A 104 15.16 -2.08 12.45
N ILE A 105 14.86 -3.35 12.13
CA ILE A 105 13.56 -3.96 12.44
C ILE A 105 13.37 -3.97 13.96
N SER A 106 12.46 -3.12 14.44
CA SER A 106 12.22 -2.91 15.86
C SER A 106 10.72 -2.78 16.16
N TRP A 107 10.38 -2.74 17.45
CA TRP A 107 9.00 -2.57 17.92
C TRP A 107 8.34 -1.28 17.41
N ASN A 108 9.16 -0.27 17.07
CA ASN A 108 8.71 0.99 16.49
C ASN A 108 8.10 0.82 15.09
N SER A 109 8.34 -0.30 14.41
CA SER A 109 7.75 -0.59 13.09
C SER A 109 6.32 -1.16 13.18
N ILE A 110 5.81 -1.48 14.38
CA ILE A 110 4.47 -2.09 14.52
C ILE A 110 3.34 -1.24 13.92
N PRO A 111 3.25 0.07 14.15
CA PRO A 111 2.14 0.87 13.62
C PRO A 111 2.09 0.86 12.08
N ILE A 112 3.26 0.87 11.43
CA ILE A 112 3.35 0.81 9.98
C ILE A 112 3.05 -0.60 9.45
N VAL A 113 3.58 -1.65 10.10
CA VAL A 113 3.27 -3.05 9.75
C VAL A 113 1.78 -3.31 9.83
N ALA A 114 1.14 -2.92 10.93
CA ALA A 114 -0.30 -3.08 11.13
C ALA A 114 -1.09 -2.36 10.02
N SER A 115 -0.71 -1.14 9.68
CA SER A 115 -1.35 -0.36 8.62
C SER A 115 -1.22 -1.04 7.24
N ILE A 116 -0.04 -1.58 6.93
CA ILE A 116 0.19 -2.33 5.69
C ILE A 116 -0.67 -3.59 5.67
N LEU A 117 -0.69 -4.37 6.75
CA LEU A 117 -1.50 -5.59 6.85
C LEU A 117 -2.99 -5.32 6.69
N ILE A 118 -3.51 -4.25 7.29
CA ILE A 118 -4.92 -3.83 7.15
C ILE A 118 -5.24 -3.53 5.68
N ILE A 119 -4.39 -2.74 5.01
CA ILE A 119 -4.60 -2.42 3.59
C ILE A 119 -4.45 -3.66 2.71
N SER A 120 -3.44 -4.49 2.94
CA SER A 120 -3.26 -5.75 2.21
C SER A 120 -4.47 -6.68 2.38
N ARG A 121 -5.07 -6.74 3.57
CA ARG A 121 -6.28 -7.52 3.84
C ARG A 121 -7.47 -6.97 3.06
N ALA A 122 -7.69 -5.66 3.10
CA ALA A 122 -8.76 -5.00 2.36
C ALA A 122 -8.61 -5.23 0.84
N LEU A 123 -7.40 -5.12 0.31
CA LEU A 123 -7.10 -5.39 -1.10
C LEU A 123 -7.36 -6.85 -1.48
N ALA A 124 -6.93 -7.81 -0.67
CA ALA A 124 -7.15 -9.23 -0.93
C ALA A 124 -8.64 -9.58 -0.97
N GLU A 125 -9.43 -9.10 0.01
CA GLU A 125 -10.89 -9.27 0.03
C GLU A 125 -11.57 -8.61 -1.18
N THR A 126 -11.14 -7.39 -1.51
CA THR A 126 -11.67 -6.67 -2.67
C THR A 126 -11.43 -7.44 -3.96
N ILE A 127 -10.26 -8.07 -4.12
CA ILE A 127 -9.95 -8.89 -5.31
C ILE A 127 -10.80 -10.17 -5.35
N VAL A 128 -11.00 -10.85 -4.21
CA VAL A 128 -11.87 -12.03 -4.16
C VAL A 128 -13.30 -11.66 -4.56
N TYR A 129 -13.84 -10.58 -4.02
CA TYR A 129 -15.18 -10.10 -4.35
C TYR A 129 -15.29 -9.67 -5.82
N TYR A 130 -14.31 -8.90 -6.30
CA TYR A 130 -14.26 -8.44 -7.68
C TYR A 130 -14.21 -9.60 -8.68
N ASP A 131 -13.47 -10.67 -8.38
CA ASP A 131 -13.44 -11.87 -9.23
C ASP A 131 -14.80 -12.60 -9.24
N GLN A 132 -15.44 -12.73 -8.08
CA GLN A 132 -16.75 -13.39 -7.96
C GLN A 132 -17.86 -12.66 -8.73
N GLU A 133 -17.94 -11.33 -8.62
CA GLU A 133 -18.99 -10.55 -9.28
C GLU A 133 -18.74 -10.30 -10.77
N VAL A 134 -17.47 -10.17 -11.18
CA VAL A 134 -17.11 -9.67 -12.53
C VAL A 134 -16.68 -10.79 -13.47
N TYR A 135 -16.21 -11.93 -12.96
CA TYR A 135 -15.73 -13.07 -13.75
C TYR A 135 -16.51 -14.36 -13.52
N GLU A 136 -16.96 -14.66 -12.30
CA GLU A 136 -17.69 -15.90 -12.02
C GLU A 136 -19.22 -15.80 -12.13
N ASP A 137 -19.80 -14.65 -12.47
CA ASP A 137 -21.26 -14.35 -12.51
C ASP A 137 -22.16 -15.57 -12.30
N LYS A 138 -22.30 -16.00 -11.02
CA LYS A 138 -23.12 -17.16 -10.63
C LYS A 138 -24.62 -16.83 -10.61
N ARG A 139 -24.99 -15.65 -11.12
CA ARG A 139 -26.39 -15.23 -11.33
C ARG A 139 -26.88 -15.55 -12.75
N LYS A 140 -26.26 -16.53 -13.42
CA LYS A 140 -26.77 -17.20 -14.61
C LYS A 140 -26.90 -18.69 -14.38
#